data_AF-A0A6G4WWE1-F1
#
_entry.id   AF-A0A6G4WWE1-F1
#
_cell.length_a   1.000
_cell.length_b   1.000
_cell.length_c   1.000
_cell.angle_alpha   90.00
_cell.angle_beta   90.00
_cell.angle_gamma   90.00
#
_symmetry.space_group_name_H-M   'P 1'
#
loop_
_entity.id
_entity.type
_entity.pdbx_description
1 polymer ?
#
loop_
_entity_poly.entity_id
_entity_poly.type
_entity_poly.pdbx_seq_one_letter_code
_entity_poly.pdbx_strand_id
1 'polypeptide(L)' 'MTDGTDGLVTPGWCTVCEQRVPDSMAVAYVETGSGPGRIVEACVRHARELARSPAAPSWLRDDLAALDTGNSGTTA' A
#
# COMPACT_ATOMS: atom_id res chain seq x y z
N MET A 1 17.74 -16.02 -4.61
CA MET A 1 17.33 -14.62 -4.78
C MET A 1 15.82 -14.63 -4.60
N THR A 2 15.37 -14.58 -3.35
CA THR A 2 13.95 -14.74 -2.99
C THR A 2 13.19 -13.49 -3.41
N ASP A 3 12.36 -13.72 -4.42
CA ASP A 3 11.07 -13.11 -4.75
C ASP A 3 10.71 -11.79 -4.04
N GLY A 4 10.72 -10.70 -4.82
CA GLY A 4 10.62 -9.30 -4.39
C GLY A 4 9.25 -8.84 -3.89
N THR A 5 8.45 -9.74 -3.31
CA THR A 5 7.08 -9.46 -2.86
C THR A 5 6.93 -9.43 -1.34
N ASP A 6 7.88 -10.04 -0.60
CA ASP A 6 7.87 -10.15 0.88
C ASP A 6 8.11 -8.81 1.60
N GLY A 7 8.55 -7.76 0.88
CA GLY A 7 8.84 -6.44 1.44
C GLY A 7 7.78 -5.36 1.17
N LEU A 8 6.72 -5.67 0.43
CA LEU A 8 5.69 -4.68 0.04
C LEU A 8 4.71 -4.35 1.16
N VAL A 9 4.53 -5.28 2.09
CA VAL A 9 3.64 -5.14 3.24
C VAL A 9 4.43 -5.44 4.51
N THR A 10 4.44 -4.50 5.44
CA THR A 10 5.14 -4.60 6.71
C THR A 10 4.21 -4.24 7.87
N PRO A 11 4.43 -4.75 9.09
CA PRO A 11 3.68 -4.30 10.25
C PRO A 11 3.96 -2.82 10.54
N GLY A 12 2.91 -2.00 10.57
CA GLY A 12 3.05 -0.55 10.66
C GLY A 12 1.78 0.13 11.11
N TRP A 13 1.75 1.46 11.02
CA TRP A 13 0.61 2.25 11.46
C TRP A 13 -0.30 2.58 10.29
N CYS A 14 -1.58 2.21 10.40
CA CYS A 14 -2.57 2.63 9.43
C CYS A 14 -3.10 4.01 9.83
N THR A 15 -2.82 5.02 9.00
CA THR A 15 -3.30 6.39 9.22
C THR A 15 -4.83 6.52 9.18
N VAL A 16 -5.53 5.63 8.47
CA VAL A 16 -7.00 5.64 8.36
C VAL A 16 -7.69 4.89 9.50
N CYS A 17 -7.12 3.76 9.94
CA CYS A 17 -7.64 3.03 11.10
C CYS A 17 -7.19 3.62 12.44
N GLU A 18 -6.16 4.48 12.41
CA GLU A 18 -5.49 5.02 13.59
C GLU A 18 -5.05 3.91 14.57
N GLN A 19 -4.57 2.80 14.01
CA GLN A 19 -4.08 1.67 14.78
C GLN A 19 -2.93 0.95 14.06
N ARG A 20 -2.18 0.17 14.83
CA ARG A 20 -1.12 -0.69 14.31
C ARG A 20 -1.73 -1.92 13.66
N VAL A 21 -1.32 -2.22 12.42
CA VAL A 21 -1.79 -3.38 11.66
C VAL A 21 -0.60 -4.26 11.27
N PRO A 22 -0.77 -5.58 11.20
CA PRO A 22 0.28 -6.47 10.70
C PRO A 22 0.54 -6.26 9.21
N ASP A 23 -0.49 -5.86 8.45
CA ASP A 23 -0.44 -5.69 7.00
C ASP A 23 -0.57 -4.22 6.59
N SER A 24 0.49 -3.43 6.78
CA SER A 24 0.55 -2.03 6.30
C SER A 24 1.46 -1.87 5.10
N MET A 25 1.16 -0.91 4.24
CA MET A 25 1.98 -0.56 3.09
C MET A 25 2.08 0.96 2.92
N ALA A 26 3.19 1.38 2.31
CA ALA A 26 3.40 2.77 1.97
C ALA A 26 2.51 3.17 0.78
N VAL A 27 1.71 4.20 0.97
CA VAL A 27 0.80 4.77 -0.03
C VAL A 27 1.24 6.19 -0.30
N ALA A 28 1.77 6.47 -1.49
CA ALA A 28 1.95 7.84 -1.92
C ALA A 28 0.62 8.41 -2.39
N TYR A 29 0.20 9.50 -1.78
CA TYR A 29 -0.97 10.26 -2.21
C TYR A 29 -0.54 11.67 -2.58
N VAL A 30 -0.88 12.09 -3.80
CA VAL A 30 -0.69 13.48 -4.25
C VAL A 30 -1.97 14.23 -3.91
N GLU A 31 -1.96 14.97 -2.81
CA GLU A 31 -3.02 15.94 -2.54
C GLU A 31 -3.13 16.88 -3.76
N THR A 32 -4.27 16.86 -4.47
CA THR A 32 -4.60 17.71 -5.63
C THR A 32 -4.78 19.19 -5.24
N GLY A 33 -3.91 19.70 -4.37
CA GLY A 33 -3.89 21.07 -3.89
C GLY A 33 -2.47 21.51 -3.62
N SER A 34 -1.67 21.78 -4.67
CA SER A 34 -0.38 22.49 -4.63
C SER A 34 0.63 22.07 -3.54
N GLY A 35 0.47 20.91 -2.92
CA GLY A 35 1.30 20.41 -1.85
C GLY A 35 2.25 19.34 -2.38
N PRO A 36 3.44 19.20 -1.79
CA PRO A 36 4.31 18.07 -2.10
C PRO A 36 3.56 16.78 -1.73
N GLY A 37 3.45 15.85 -2.69
CA GLY A 37 2.84 14.55 -2.45
C GLY A 37 3.43 13.90 -1.20
N ARG A 38 2.57 13.38 -0.31
CA ARG A 38 3.00 12.76 0.93
C ARG A 38 2.87 11.25 0.79
N ILE A 39 3.86 10.54 1.32
CA ILE A 39 3.77 9.09 1.52
C ILE A 39 3.20 8.87 2.91
N VAL A 40 2.07 8.18 2.98
CA VAL A 40 1.40 7.77 4.22
C VAL A 40 1.38 6.25 4.31
N GLU A 41 1.44 5.70 5.51
CA GLU A 41 1.23 4.27 5.71
C GLU A 41 -0.27 3.99 5.93
N ALA A 42 -0.78 2.99 5.21
CA ALA A 42 -2.16 2.54 5.34
C ALA A 42 -2.21 1.01 5.29
N CYS A 43 -3.22 0.41 5.93
CA CYS A 43 -3.44 -1.02 5.76
C CYS A 43 -3.77 -1.34 4.30
N VAL A 44 -3.48 -2.56 3.85
CA VAL A 44 -3.73 -2.99 2.45
C VAL A 44 -5.17 -2.69 2.00
N ARG A 45 -6.15 -2.81 2.90
CA ARG A 45 -7.55 -2.45 2.61
C ARG A 45 -7.72 -0.97 2.25
N HIS A 46 -7.23 -0.06 3.11
CA HIS A 46 -7.33 1.38 2.87
C HIS A 46 -6.37 1.84 1.76
N ALA A 47 -5.26 1.15 1.54
CA ALA A 47 -4.39 1.38 0.40
C ALA A 47 -5.11 1.15 -0.93
N ARG A 48 -5.95 0.10 -1.03
CA ARG A 48 -6.81 -0.13 -2.20
C ARG A 48 -7.84 0.99 -2.41
N GLU A 49 -8.37 1.55 -1.33
CA GLU A 49 -9.31 2.67 -1.39
C GLU A 49 -8.60 3.94 -1.89
N LEU A 50 -7.40 4.23 -1.36
CA LEU A 50 -6.57 5.34 -1.80
C LEU A 50 -6.10 5.17 -3.24
N ALA A 51 -5.77 3.95 -3.67
CA ALA A 51 -5.35 3.64 -5.04
C ALA A 51 -6.46 3.85 -6.09
N ARG A 52 -7.73 3.91 -5.67
CA ARG A 52 -8.86 4.25 -6.56
C ARG A 52 -8.95 5.75 -6.83
N SER A 53 -8.31 6.58 -6.03
CA SER A 53 -8.32 8.03 -6.25
C SER A 53 -7.53 8.41 -7.50
N PRO A 54 -7.97 9.41 -8.27
CA PRO A 54 -7.25 9.89 -9.46
C PRO A 54 -5.89 10.51 -9.14
N ALA A 55 -5.69 10.89 -7.87
CA ALA A 55 -4.43 11.39 -7.30
C ALA A 55 -3.41 10.27 -7.00
N ALA A 56 -3.81 8.99 -7.08
CA ALA A 56 -2.92 7.89 -6.81
C ALA A 56 -2.02 7.59 -8.01
N PRO A 57 -0.71 7.40 -7.78
CA PRO A 57 0.22 7.05 -8.84
C PRO A 57 -0.03 5.64 -9.37
N SER A 58 0.33 5.39 -10.63
CA SER A 58 0.11 4.10 -11.28
C SER A 58 0.90 2.95 -10.65
N TRP A 59 2.07 3.23 -10.06
CA TRP A 59 2.88 2.21 -9.40
C TRP A 59 2.19 1.60 -8.17
N LEU A 60 1.35 2.36 -7.45
CA LEU A 60 0.61 1.85 -6.30
C LEU A 60 -0.38 0.74 -6.70
N ARG A 61 -0.96 0.84 -7.91
CA ARG A 61 -1.83 -0.20 -8.45
C ARG A 61 -1.05 -1.44 -8.86
N ASP A 62 0.16 -1.27 -9.37
CA ASP A 62 1.05 -2.37 -9.74
C ASP A 62 1.50 -3.14 -8.50
N ASP A 63 1.93 -2.43 -7.45
CA ASP A 63 2.28 -3.00 -6.14
C ASP A 63 1.10 -3.76 -5.50
N LEU A 64 -0.11 -3.20 -5.55
CA LEU A 64 -1.31 -3.88 -5.08
C LEU A 64 -1.66 -5.13 -5.89
N ALA A 65 -1.43 -5.11 -7.21
CA ALA A 65 -1.65 -6.27 -8.07
C ALA A 65 -0.60 -7.36 -7.84
N ALA A 66 0.67 -6.96 -7.62
CA ALA A 66 1.75 -7.84 -7.23
C ALA A 66 1.46 -8.48 -5.86
N LEU A 67 0.94 -7.73 -4.90
CA LEU A 67 0.48 -8.25 -3.61
C LEU A 67 -0.67 -9.24 -3.74
N ASP A 68 -1.69 -8.94 -4.55
CA ASP A 68 -2.83 -9.85 -4.77
C ASP A 68 -2.37 -11.17 -5.43
N THR A 69 -1.41 -11.08 -6.35
CA THR A 69 -0.80 -12.24 -7.01
C THR A 69 0.10 -13.03 -6.04
N GLY A 70 0.95 -12.36 -5.26
CA GLY A 70 1.90 -12.96 -4.33
C GLY A 70 1.26 -13.55 -3.06
N ASN A 71 0.12 -13.02 -2.61
CA ASN A 71 -0.66 -13.60 -1.51
C ASN A 71 -1.30 -14.97 -1.86
N SER A 72 -1.13 -15.43 -3.11
CA SER A 72 -1.49 -16.79 -3.54
C SER A 72 -0.48 -17.86 -3.10
N GLY A 73 0.59 -17.50 -2.38
CA GLY A 73 1.74 -18.39 -2.24
C GLY A 73 2.54 -18.32 -0.95
N THR A 74 1.91 -18.36 0.23
CA THR A 74 2.59 -18.86 1.45
C THR A 74 1.63 -19.68 2.31
N THR A 75 1.42 -20.92 1.90
CA THR A 75 1.05 -22.03 2.79
C THR A 75 2.03 -23.16 2.47
N ALA A 76 3.11 -23.28 3.24
CA ALA A 76 3.92 -24.49 3.37
C ALA A 76 4.83 -24.37 4.60
#